data_AF-L1PRV0-F1
#
_entry.id   AF-L1PRV0-F1
#
_cell.length_a   1.000
_cell.length_b   1.000
_cell.length_c   1.000
_cell.angle_alpha   90.00
_cell.angle_beta   90.00
_cell.angle_gamma   90.00
#
_symmetry.space_group_name_H-M   'P 1'
#
loop_
_entity.id
_entity.type
_entity.pdbx_description
1 polymer ?
#
loop_
_entity_poly.entity_id
_entity_poly.type
_entity_poly.pdbx_seq_one_letter_code
_entity_poly.pdbx_strand_id
1 'polypeptide(L)'
;MEYRKERYKVTRSQEKVIGLVYVVAVFLLTTGLCGYILFFSTFNYQTFKGKKAILEQIHRVKVFEKEQAKQMEKIELINTKIAQFDPSLKAIYEKQEITLLLGEIRNVYIQHKWDNRYKIFEQMAIFYELQLLDKDRLWNIQQNIEKFKSDLERCRANTENRRNNLQQQV
;
A
#
# COMPACT_ATOMS: atom_id res chain seq x y z
N MET A 1 18.96 -87.85 -35.10
CA MET A 1 18.54 -86.57 -35.73
C MET A 1 17.78 -85.65 -34.77
N GLU A 2 17.20 -86.14 -33.68
CA GLU A 2 16.49 -85.31 -32.67
C GLU A 2 17.38 -84.30 -31.93
N TYR A 3 18.59 -84.70 -31.55
CA TYR A 3 19.54 -83.84 -30.82
C TYR A 3 19.91 -82.53 -31.54
N ARG A 4 19.87 -82.51 -32.89
CA ARG A 4 20.18 -81.32 -33.68
C ARG A 4 18.97 -80.38 -33.79
N LYS A 5 17.75 -80.94 -33.72
CA LYS A 5 16.47 -80.20 -33.80
C LYS A 5 16.14 -79.52 -32.47
N GLU A 6 16.47 -80.16 -31.34
CA GLU A 6 16.32 -79.56 -30.02
C GLU A 6 17.31 -78.41 -29.79
N ARG A 7 18.59 -78.55 -30.16
CA ARG A 7 19.55 -77.44 -30.08
C ARG A 7 19.16 -76.23 -30.91
N TYR A 8 18.64 -76.43 -32.14
CA TYR A 8 18.16 -75.34 -32.99
C TYR A 8 16.91 -74.63 -32.43
N LYS A 9 16.02 -75.38 -31.76
CA LYS A 9 14.82 -74.82 -31.10
C LYS A 9 15.18 -74.01 -29.85
N VAL A 10 16.20 -74.45 -29.10
CA VAL A 10 16.73 -73.76 -27.91
C VAL A 10 17.44 -72.46 -28.30
N THR A 11 18.32 -72.46 -29.32
CA THR A 11 18.99 -71.23 -29.78
C THR A 11 17.99 -70.20 -30.34
N ARG A 12 17.01 -70.63 -31.14
CA ARG A 12 15.94 -69.74 -31.67
C ARG A 12 15.06 -69.15 -30.57
N SER A 13 14.85 -69.85 -29.46
CA SER A 13 14.11 -69.33 -28.29
C SER A 13 14.94 -68.33 -27.50
N GLN A 14 16.23 -68.59 -27.33
CA GLN A 14 17.16 -67.70 -26.63
C GLN A 14 17.36 -66.38 -27.39
N GLU A 15 17.47 -66.41 -28.72
CA GLU A 15 17.56 -65.22 -29.57
C GLU A 15 16.32 -64.30 -29.43
N LYS A 16 15.13 -64.88 -29.36
CA LYS A 16 13.88 -64.12 -29.13
C LYS A 16 13.82 -63.48 -27.75
N VAL A 17 14.31 -64.16 -26.72
CA VAL A 17 14.37 -63.64 -25.35
C VAL A 17 15.40 -62.51 -25.25
N ILE A 18 16.58 -62.66 -25.86
CA ILE A 18 17.60 -61.61 -25.90
C ILE A 18 17.07 -60.37 -26.65
N GLY A 19 16.38 -60.56 -27.77
CA GLY A 19 15.73 -59.47 -28.50
C GLY A 19 14.66 -58.76 -27.66
N LEU A 20 13.83 -59.49 -26.92
CA LEU A 20 12.81 -58.92 -26.04
C LEU A 20 13.45 -58.14 -24.88
N VAL A 21 14.47 -58.69 -24.23
CA VAL A 21 15.21 -58.01 -23.16
C VAL A 21 15.85 -56.71 -23.66
N TYR A 22 16.43 -56.73 -24.86
CA TYR A 22 17.00 -55.52 -25.46
C TYR A 22 15.95 -54.44 -25.70
N VAL A 23 14.80 -54.80 -26.28
CA VAL A 23 13.70 -53.84 -26.53
C VAL A 23 13.14 -53.28 -25.22
N VAL A 24 12.96 -54.11 -24.20
CA VAL A 24 12.51 -53.66 -22.87
C VAL A 24 13.52 -52.75 -22.21
N ALA A 25 14.81 -53.07 -22.28
CA ALA A 25 15.88 -52.22 -21.73
C ALA A 25 15.91 -50.85 -22.41
N VAL A 26 15.82 -50.80 -23.74
CA VAL A 26 15.76 -49.54 -24.50
C VAL A 26 14.49 -48.76 -24.17
N PHE A 27 13.34 -49.43 -24.02
CA PHE A 27 12.08 -48.79 -23.65
C PHE A 27 12.13 -48.16 -22.25
N LEU A 28 12.71 -48.85 -21.27
CA LEU A 28 12.88 -48.34 -19.91
C LEU A 28 13.86 -47.16 -19.88
N LEU A 29 14.97 -47.23 -20.61
CA LEU A 29 15.95 -46.15 -20.69
C LEU A 29 15.37 -44.90 -21.34
N THR A 30 14.66 -45.06 -22.46
CA THR A 30 14.03 -43.93 -23.16
C THR A 30 12.89 -43.32 -22.34
N THR A 31 12.05 -44.14 -21.71
CA THR A 31 10.97 -43.67 -20.84
C THR A 31 11.52 -42.98 -19.58
N GLY A 32 12.59 -43.52 -18.98
CA GLY A 32 13.29 -42.92 -17.85
C GLY A 32 13.91 -41.56 -18.20
N LEU A 33 14.59 -41.47 -19.34
CA LEU A 33 15.16 -40.21 -19.84
C LEU A 33 14.08 -39.18 -20.14
N CYS A 34 13.01 -39.55 -20.85
CA CYS A 34 11.90 -38.66 -21.14
C CYS A 34 11.19 -38.19 -19.86
N GLY A 35 10.94 -39.10 -18.91
CA GLY A 35 10.35 -38.75 -17.61
C GLY A 35 11.23 -37.81 -16.81
N TYR A 36 12.54 -38.06 -16.76
CA TYR A 36 13.50 -37.21 -16.06
C TYR A 36 13.57 -35.80 -16.66
N ILE A 37 13.65 -35.69 -17.99
CA ILE A 37 13.70 -34.40 -18.69
C ILE A 37 12.43 -33.59 -18.44
N LEU A 38 11.25 -34.22 -18.57
CA LEU A 38 9.98 -33.54 -18.33
C LEU A 38 9.84 -33.09 -16.87
N PHE A 39 10.13 -33.96 -15.91
CA PHE A 39 10.01 -33.64 -14.49
C PHE A 39 10.98 -32.52 -14.07
N PHE A 40 12.25 -32.62 -14.44
CA PHE A 40 13.26 -31.63 -14.06
C PHE A 40 13.04 -30.29 -14.78
N SER A 41 12.63 -30.29 -16.05
CA SER A 41 12.33 -29.06 -16.79
C SER A 41 11.11 -28.33 -16.23
N THR A 42 9.99 -29.05 -16.02
CA THR A 42 8.75 -28.45 -15.54
C THR A 42 8.86 -27.96 -14.09
N PHE A 43 9.48 -28.75 -13.21
CA PHE A 43 9.63 -28.40 -11.79
C PHE A 43 10.52 -27.17 -11.60
N ASN A 44 11.67 -27.11 -12.29
CA ASN A 44 12.58 -25.97 -12.20
C ASN A 44 11.98 -24.70 -12.80
N TYR A 45 11.26 -24.81 -13.92
CA TYR A 45 10.63 -23.67 -14.56
C TYR A 45 9.52 -23.04 -13.71
N GLN A 46 8.64 -23.85 -13.13
CA GLN A 46 7.57 -23.36 -12.24
C GLN A 46 8.14 -22.76 -10.95
N THR A 47 9.12 -23.44 -10.33
CA THR A 47 9.78 -22.95 -9.11
C THR A 47 10.53 -21.63 -9.38
N PHE A 48 11.20 -21.52 -10.52
CA PHE A 48 11.93 -20.31 -10.91
C PHE A 48 10.98 -19.14 -11.23
N LYS A 49 9.85 -19.40 -11.90
CA LYS A 49 8.79 -18.41 -12.10
C LYS A 49 8.22 -17.90 -10.77
N GLY A 50 7.90 -18.80 -9.84
CA GLY A 50 7.41 -18.45 -8.52
C GLY A 50 8.41 -17.58 -7.75
N LYS A 51 9.69 -17.98 -7.72
CA LYS A 51 10.77 -17.18 -7.09
C LYS A 51 10.92 -15.80 -7.71
N LYS A 52 10.85 -15.68 -9.04
CA LYS A 52 10.90 -14.39 -9.74
C LYS A 52 9.72 -13.49 -9.38
N ALA A 53 8.50 -14.03 -9.38
CA ALA A 53 7.30 -13.27 -9.02
C ALA A 53 7.37 -12.77 -7.56
N ILE A 54 7.83 -13.60 -6.63
CA ILE A 54 8.04 -13.22 -5.23
C ILE A 54 9.12 -12.14 -5.11
N LEU A 55 10.25 -12.30 -5.82
CA LEU A 55 11.34 -11.32 -5.80
C LEU A 55 10.86 -9.94 -6.31
N GLU A 56 10.06 -9.93 -7.36
CA GLU A 56 9.47 -8.70 -7.90
C GLU A 56 8.51 -8.05 -6.89
N GLN A 57 7.67 -8.84 -6.22
CA GLN A 57 6.81 -8.34 -5.14
C GLN A 57 7.62 -7.72 -3.99
N ILE A 58 8.66 -8.41 -3.51
CA ILE A 58 9.55 -7.90 -2.47
C ILE A 58 10.23 -6.61 -2.92
N HIS A 59 10.68 -6.55 -4.17
CA HIS A 59 11.29 -5.34 -4.73
C HIS A 59 10.30 -4.17 -4.71
N ARG A 60 9.06 -4.39 -5.16
CA ARG A 60 8.02 -3.35 -5.14
C ARG A 60 7.64 -2.91 -3.71
N VAL A 61 7.73 -3.79 -2.71
CA VAL A 61 7.55 -3.41 -1.29
C VAL A 61 8.72 -2.54 -0.82
N LYS A 62 9.96 -2.94 -1.08
CA LYS A 62 11.15 -2.16 -0.68
C LYS A 62 11.18 -0.76 -1.31
N VAL A 63 10.79 -0.64 -2.57
CA VAL A 63 10.69 0.67 -3.24
C VAL A 63 9.64 1.54 -2.54
N PHE A 64 8.49 0.97 -2.20
CA PHE A 64 7.45 1.67 -1.46
C PHE A 64 7.91 2.08 -0.05
N GLU A 65 8.57 1.21 0.70
CA GLU A 65 9.13 1.52 2.03
C GLU A 65 10.13 2.68 1.95
N LYS A 66 10.96 2.71 0.92
CA LYS A 66 11.91 3.81 0.68
C LYS A 66 11.19 5.13 0.42
N GLU A 67 10.13 5.12 -0.38
CA GLU A 67 9.31 6.31 -0.62
C GLU A 67 8.58 6.75 0.66
N GLN A 68 8.05 5.82 1.46
CA GLN A 68 7.47 6.15 2.76
C GLN A 68 8.48 6.86 3.67
N ALA A 69 9.69 6.32 3.80
CA ALA A 69 10.74 6.93 4.61
C ALA A 69 11.10 8.34 4.12
N LYS A 70 11.13 8.55 2.80
CA LYS A 70 11.41 9.87 2.19
C LYS A 70 10.30 10.90 2.47
N GLN A 71 9.04 10.48 2.46
CA GLN A 71 7.92 11.40 2.72
C GLN A 71 7.68 11.63 4.22
N MET A 72 8.23 10.79 5.09
CA MET A 72 8.01 10.89 6.54
C MET A 72 8.45 12.24 7.10
N GLU A 73 9.61 12.75 6.68
CA GLU A 73 10.12 14.06 7.09
C GLU A 73 9.15 15.20 6.71
N LYS A 74 8.59 15.15 5.50
CA LYS A 74 7.59 16.15 5.07
C LYS A 74 6.31 16.06 5.88
N ILE A 75 5.87 14.85 6.20
CA ILE A 75 4.67 14.64 7.03
C ILE A 75 4.89 15.21 8.45
N GLU A 76 6.06 14.98 9.04
CA GLU A 76 6.41 15.54 10.35
C GLU A 76 6.48 17.08 10.31
N LEU A 77 7.03 17.64 9.23
CA LEU A 77 7.04 19.08 9.00
C LEU A 77 5.62 19.65 8.89
N ILE A 78 4.74 19.01 8.10
CA ILE A 78 3.33 19.38 7.97
C ILE A 78 2.65 19.36 9.34
N ASN A 79 2.83 18.29 10.11
CA ASN A 79 2.25 18.16 11.44
C ASN A 79 2.71 19.28 12.38
N THR A 80 4.00 19.61 12.36
CA THR A 80 4.58 20.70 13.15
C THR A 80 4.01 22.06 12.74
N LYS A 81 3.93 22.33 11.44
CA LYS A 81 3.35 23.58 10.92
C LYS A 81 1.87 23.71 11.29
N ILE A 82 1.08 22.64 11.17
CA ILE A 82 -0.33 22.64 11.60
C ILE A 82 -0.47 22.84 13.11
N ALA A 83 0.43 22.26 13.91
CA ALA A 83 0.42 22.45 15.36
C ALA A 83 0.72 23.90 15.75
N GLN A 84 1.68 24.55 15.07
CA GLN A 84 2.09 25.93 15.32
C GLN A 84 1.19 26.98 14.67
N PHE A 85 0.42 26.60 13.65
CA PHE A 85 -0.47 27.50 12.93
C PHE A 85 -1.44 28.23 13.88
N ASP A 86 -1.43 29.55 13.82
CA ASP A 86 -2.32 30.42 14.60
C ASP A 86 -3.41 31.01 13.69
N PRO A 87 -4.67 30.57 13.81
CA PRO A 87 -5.78 31.10 13.01
C PRO A 87 -6.05 32.59 13.25
N SER A 88 -5.63 33.15 14.40
CA SER A 88 -5.87 34.55 14.75
C SER A 88 -5.09 35.53 13.88
N LEU A 89 -3.90 35.13 13.44
CA LEU A 89 -3.01 35.95 12.61
C LEU A 89 -3.47 35.99 11.14
N LYS A 90 -4.45 35.15 10.75
CA LYS A 90 -4.94 35.00 9.36
C LYS A 90 -3.80 34.95 8.35
N ALA A 91 -2.72 34.24 8.69
CA ALA A 91 -1.55 34.12 7.85
C ALA A 91 -1.85 33.25 6.63
N ILE A 92 -2.43 33.86 5.59
CA ILE A 92 -2.77 33.20 4.31
C ILE A 92 -1.54 32.46 3.75
N TYR A 93 -0.35 33.05 3.90
CA TYR A 93 0.92 32.47 3.48
C TYR A 93 1.20 31.11 4.15
N GLU A 94 1.06 31.01 5.48
CA GLU A 94 1.33 29.75 6.21
C GLU A 94 0.37 28.64 5.78
N LYS A 95 -0.91 28.98 5.60
CA LYS A 95 -1.93 28.06 5.10
C LYS A 95 -1.60 27.58 3.69
N GLN A 96 -1.15 28.48 2.82
CA GLN A 96 -0.80 28.16 1.45
C GLN A 96 0.46 27.28 1.38
N GLU A 97 1.44 27.51 2.24
CA GLU A 97 2.63 26.67 2.36
C GLU A 97 2.26 25.25 2.79
N ILE A 98 1.43 25.09 3.83
CA ILE A 98 0.94 23.77 4.27
C ILE A 98 0.17 23.08 3.13
N THR A 99 -0.68 23.82 2.42
CA THR A 99 -1.45 23.29 1.27
C THR A 99 -0.54 22.81 0.14
N LEU A 100 0.56 23.53 -0.13
CA LEU A 100 1.56 23.13 -1.12
C LEU A 100 2.25 21.83 -0.71
N LEU A 101 2.71 21.71 0.53
CA LEU A 101 3.32 20.49 1.06
C LEU A 101 2.37 19.29 0.97
N LEU A 102 1.09 19.48 1.28
CA LEU A 102 0.05 18.46 1.15
C LEU A 102 -0.18 18.05 -0.32
N GLY A 103 -0.11 19.00 -1.24
CA GLY A 103 -0.12 18.76 -2.68
C GLY A 103 1.05 17.89 -3.14
N GLU A 104 2.25 18.12 -2.62
CA GLU A 104 3.42 17.28 -2.92
C GLU A 104 3.24 15.84 -2.44
N ILE A 105 2.72 15.64 -1.22
CA ILE A 105 2.42 14.31 -0.69
C ILE A 105 1.39 13.60 -1.58
N ARG A 106 0.31 14.31 -1.95
CA ARG A 106 -0.72 13.77 -2.86
C ARG A 106 -0.15 13.40 -4.23
N ASN A 107 0.81 14.16 -4.73
CA ASN A 107 1.43 13.90 -6.03
C ASN A 107 2.18 12.54 -6.06
N VAL A 108 2.71 12.07 -4.92
CA VAL A 108 3.33 10.74 -4.81
C VAL A 108 2.35 9.64 -5.19
N TYR A 109 1.09 9.75 -4.74
CA TYR A 109 0.02 8.84 -5.16
C TYR A 109 -0.32 9.00 -6.64
N ILE A 110 -0.48 10.23 -7.13
CA ILE A 110 -0.85 10.50 -8.53
C ILE A 110 0.14 9.84 -9.50
N GLN A 111 1.44 9.92 -9.21
CA GLN A 111 2.50 9.32 -10.01
C GLN A 111 2.49 7.77 -9.98
N HIS A 112 1.93 7.18 -8.92
CA HIS A 112 1.92 5.73 -8.68
C HIS A 112 0.50 5.17 -8.59
N LYS A 113 -0.46 5.77 -9.31
CA LYS A 113 -1.89 5.42 -9.26
C LYS A 113 -2.21 3.95 -9.52
N TRP A 114 -1.32 3.25 -10.23
CA TRP A 114 -1.45 1.82 -10.54
C TRP A 114 -1.20 0.91 -9.32
N ASP A 115 -0.58 1.43 -8.26
CA ASP A 115 -0.29 0.70 -7.02
C ASP A 115 -1.15 1.22 -5.86
N ASN A 116 -2.10 0.39 -5.42
CA ASN A 116 -3.03 0.75 -4.35
C ASN A 116 -2.33 1.09 -3.02
N ARG A 117 -1.10 0.64 -2.78
CA ARG A 117 -0.36 0.96 -1.55
C ARG A 117 -0.05 2.45 -1.43
N TYR A 118 0.14 3.13 -2.55
CA TYR A 118 0.41 4.57 -2.58
C TYR A 118 -0.80 5.42 -2.21
N LYS A 119 -2.01 4.85 -2.16
CA LYS A 119 -3.23 5.53 -1.72
C LYS A 119 -3.11 6.13 -0.31
N ILE A 120 -2.23 5.57 0.53
CA ILE A 120 -1.97 6.11 1.87
C ILE A 120 -1.52 7.58 1.82
N PHE A 121 -0.75 7.99 0.81
CA PHE A 121 -0.28 9.38 0.69
C PHE A 121 -1.44 10.34 0.40
N GLU A 122 -2.39 9.93 -0.43
CA GLU A 122 -3.63 10.70 -0.65
C GLU A 122 -4.46 10.80 0.64
N GLN A 123 -4.61 9.70 1.36
CA GLN A 123 -5.34 9.68 2.63
C GLN A 123 -4.68 10.56 3.69
N MET A 124 -3.35 10.54 3.79
CA MET A 124 -2.60 11.40 4.71
C MET A 124 -2.77 12.88 4.35
N ALA A 125 -2.71 13.22 3.06
CA ALA A 125 -2.94 14.60 2.63
C ALA A 125 -4.36 15.08 3.01
N ILE A 126 -5.38 14.25 2.76
CA ILE A 126 -6.77 14.56 3.13
C ILE A 126 -6.92 14.71 4.65
N PHE A 127 -6.31 13.82 5.43
CA PHE A 127 -6.36 13.87 6.89
C PHE A 127 -5.84 15.21 7.44
N TYR A 128 -4.66 15.64 6.97
CA TYR A 128 -4.07 16.90 7.43
C TYR A 128 -4.79 18.14 6.89
N GLU A 129 -5.37 18.08 5.68
CA GLU A 129 -6.27 19.14 5.20
C GLU A 129 -7.48 19.31 6.12
N LEU A 130 -8.11 18.20 6.52
CA LEU A 130 -9.23 18.22 7.47
C LEU A 130 -8.79 18.79 8.83
N GLN A 131 -7.64 18.36 9.34
CA GLN A 131 -7.11 18.86 10.61
C GLN A 131 -6.87 20.38 10.59
N LEU A 132 -6.33 20.91 9.49
CA LEU A 132 -6.11 22.35 9.32
C LEU A 132 -7.44 23.11 9.26
N LEU A 133 -8.41 22.61 8.50
CA LEU A 133 -9.75 23.20 8.40
C LEU A 133 -10.49 23.18 9.74
N ASP A 134 -10.38 22.10 10.50
CA ASP A 134 -11.00 21.99 11.82
C ASP A 134 -10.40 23.01 12.80
N LYS A 135 -9.07 23.23 12.75
CA LYS A 135 -8.41 24.24 13.60
C LYS A 135 -8.93 25.65 13.30
N ASP A 136 -9.02 26.02 12.02
CA ASP A 136 -9.63 27.28 11.58
C ASP A 136 -11.08 27.41 12.06
N ARG A 137 -11.86 26.34 11.92
CA ARG A 137 -13.28 26.33 12.28
C ARG A 137 -13.49 26.48 13.78
N LEU A 138 -12.76 25.71 14.59
CA LEU A 138 -12.86 25.75 16.05
C LEU A 138 -12.50 27.14 16.58
N TRP A 139 -11.46 27.76 16.04
CA TRP A 139 -11.09 29.13 16.40
C TRP A 139 -12.23 30.12 16.09
N ASN A 140 -12.80 30.06 14.87
CA ASN A 140 -13.91 30.94 14.50
C ASN A 140 -15.14 30.75 15.41
N ILE A 141 -15.46 29.50 15.77
CA ILE A 141 -16.55 29.19 16.71
C ILE A 141 -16.26 29.81 18.08
N GLN A 142 -15.04 29.67 18.59
CA GLN A 142 -14.64 30.23 19.88
C GLN A 142 -14.76 31.76 19.88
N GLN A 143 -14.27 32.43 18.84
CA GLN A 143 -14.37 33.89 18.71
C GLN A 143 -15.82 34.38 18.65
N ASN A 144 -16.69 33.64 17.96
CA ASN A 144 -18.11 33.95 17.93
C ASN A 144 -18.75 33.80 19.32
N ILE A 145 -18.41 32.74 20.07
CA ILE A 145 -18.89 32.54 21.45
C ILE A 145 -18.46 33.70 22.36
N GLU A 146 -17.18 34.08 22.31
CA GLU A 146 -16.63 35.20 23.10
C GLU A 146 -17.35 36.51 22.77
N LYS A 147 -17.57 36.78 21.48
CA LYS A 147 -18.32 37.95 21.03
C LYS A 147 -19.77 37.93 21.53
N PHE A 148 -20.48 36.81 21.37
CA PHE A 148 -21.86 36.70 21.84
C PHE A 148 -21.98 36.88 23.35
N LYS A 149 -21.02 36.37 24.12
CA LYS A 149 -20.98 36.59 25.57
C LYS A 149 -20.85 38.08 25.90
N SER A 150 -19.90 38.78 25.25
CA SER A 150 -19.72 40.23 25.42
C SER A 150 -20.97 41.02 25.04
N ASP A 151 -21.61 40.67 23.93
CA ASP A 151 -22.83 41.34 23.46
C ASP A 151 -24.00 41.14 24.43
N LEU A 152 -24.15 39.94 25.00
CA LEU A 152 -25.16 39.64 26.02
C LEU A 152 -24.91 40.39 27.34
N GLU A 153 -23.65 40.46 27.80
CA GLU A 153 -23.27 41.22 28.99
C GLU A 153 -23.55 42.72 28.79
N ARG A 154 -23.19 43.27 27.63
CA ARG A 154 -23.49 44.67 27.27
C ARG A 154 -24.98 44.95 27.21
N CYS A 155 -25.77 44.03 26.65
CA CYS A 155 -27.22 44.13 26.61
C CYS A 155 -27.82 44.15 28.02
N ARG A 156 -27.38 43.23 28.89
CA ARG A 156 -27.83 43.16 30.29
C ARG A 156 -27.51 44.45 31.04
N ALA A 157 -26.26 44.93 30.97
CA ALA A 157 -25.84 46.16 31.64
C ALA A 157 -26.63 47.39 31.16
N ASN A 158 -26.88 47.50 29.86
CA ASN A 158 -27.70 48.57 29.29
C ASN A 158 -29.15 48.52 29.79
N THR A 159 -29.75 47.33 29.86
CA THR A 159 -31.11 47.15 30.38
C THR A 159 -31.19 47.50 31.87
N GLU A 160 -30.20 47.10 32.67
CA GLU A 160 -30.12 47.41 34.10
C GLU A 160 -29.96 48.93 34.34
N ASN A 161 -29.06 49.58 33.58
CA ASN A 161 -28.90 51.04 33.63
C ASN A 161 -30.19 51.78 33.28
N ARG A 162 -30.90 51.35 32.22
CA ARG A 162 -32.21 51.94 31.86
C ARG A 162 -33.24 51.77 32.96
N ARG A 163 -33.30 50.59 33.60
CA ARG A 163 -34.20 50.34 34.72
C ARG A 163 -33.89 51.24 35.91
N ASN A 164 -32.62 51.39 36.28
CA ASN A 164 -32.21 52.23 37.40
C ASN A 164 -32.54 53.71 37.15
N ASN A 165 -32.31 54.21 35.92
CA ASN A 165 -32.67 55.58 35.55
C ASN A 165 -34.17 55.85 35.66
N LEU A 166 -35.02 54.88 35.28
CA LEU A 166 -36.48 55.01 35.41
C LEU A 166 -36.91 55.04 36.90
N GLN A 167 -36.22 54.31 37.77
CA GLN A 167 -36.52 54.29 39.21
C GLN A 167 -36.07 55.56 39.95
N GLN A 168 -35.11 56.32 39.41
CA GLN A 168 -34.65 57.59 39.99
C GLN A 168 -35.49 58.80 39.55
N GLN A 169 -36.39 58.63 38.56
CA GLN A 169 -37.28 59.68 38.05
C GLN A 169 -38.69 59.65 38.66
N VAL A 170 -38.95 58.71 39.58
CA VAL A 170 -40.18 58.59 40.39
C VAL A 170 -39.84 58.89 41.83
#